data_AF-A0A562CPM3-F1
#
_entry.id   AF-A0A562CPM3-F1
#
_cell.length_a   1.000
_cell.length_b   1.000
_cell.length_c   1.000
_cell.angle_alpha   90.00
_cell.angle_beta   90.00
_cell.angle_gamma   90.00
#
_symmetry.space_group_name_H-M   'P 1'
#
loop_
_entity.id
_entity.type
_entity.pdbx_description
1 polymer ?
#
loop_
_entity_poly.entity_id
_entity_poly.type
_entity_poly.pdbx_seq_one_letter_code
_entity_poly.pdbx_strand_id
1 'polypeptide(L)' 'MLSPERIFWPNEIGLEILRRCDGKTSVRAIIAALALEFDAEEEEISEDVIAFLQEWADNLLLRFS' A
#
# COMPACT_ATOMS: atom_id res chain seq x y z
N MET A 1 12.44 12.80 14.67
CA MET A 1 13.07 13.65 13.65
C MET A 1 12.06 13.87 12.54
N LEU A 2 11.46 15.06 12.47
CA LEU A 2 10.57 15.44 11.38
C LEU A 2 11.43 16.23 10.37
N SER A 3 11.79 15.60 9.25
CA SER A 3 12.45 16.30 8.15
C SER A 3 11.39 17.01 7.31
N PRO A 4 11.49 18.33 7.09
CA PRO A 4 10.42 19.14 6.51
C PRO A 4 10.14 18.91 5.01
N GLU A 5 10.89 18.05 4.30
CA GLU A 5 10.66 17.77 2.88
C GLU A 5 10.85 16.28 2.50
N ARG A 6 10.39 15.32 3.32
CA ARG A 6 10.20 13.95 2.80
C ARG A 6 8.86 13.88 2.09
N ILE A 7 8.82 14.32 0.84
CA ILE A 7 7.69 14.01 -0.03
C ILE A 7 7.77 12.51 -0.29
N PHE A 8 6.94 11.75 0.42
CA PHE A 8 6.84 10.31 0.27
C PHE A 8 6.03 10.03 -0.99
N TRP A 9 6.71 9.97 -2.13
CA TRP A 9 6.07 9.59 -3.38
C TRP A 9 6.03 8.07 -3.48
N PRO A 10 4.85 7.48 -3.67
CA PRO A 10 4.77 6.06 -3.94
C PRO A 10 5.45 5.78 -5.28
N ASN A 11 6.13 4.64 -5.37
CA ASN A 11 6.50 4.06 -6.66
C ASN A 11 5.22 3.63 -7.42
N GLU A 12 5.37 3.12 -8.65
CA GLU A 12 4.21 2.74 -9.48
C GLU A 12 3.29 1.71 -8.78
N ILE A 13 3.89 0.77 -8.05
CA ILE A 13 3.15 -0.24 -7.26
C ILE A 13 2.40 0.42 -6.09
N GLY A 14 3.05 1.27 -5.33
CA GLY A 14 2.44 2.02 -4.23
C GLY A 14 1.29 2.90 -4.70
N LEU A 15 1.41 3.50 -5.89
CA LEU A 15 0.34 4.31 -6.47
C LEU A 15 -0.88 3.45 -6.78
N GLU A 16 -0.66 2.24 -7.29
CA GLU A 16 -1.72 1.29 -7.61
C GLU A 16 -2.40 0.74 -6.34
N ILE A 17 -1.64 0.47 -5.29
CA ILE A 17 -2.18 0.14 -3.96
C ILE A 17 -3.10 1.28 -3.48
N LEU A 18 -2.64 2.52 -3.51
CA LEU A 18 -3.42 3.68 -3.06
C LEU A 18 -4.67 3.93 -3.91
N ARG A 19 -4.61 3.71 -5.23
CA ARG A 19 -5.79 3.80 -6.12
C ARG A 19 -6.87 2.79 -5.75
N ARG A 20 -6.48 1.65 -5.20
CA ARG A 20 -7.39 0.58 -4.75
C ARG A 20 -7.87 0.77 -3.31
N CYS A 21 -7.25 1.66 -2.52
CA CYS A 21 -7.70 2.06 -1.19
C CYS A 21 -8.92 3.01 -1.23
N ASP A 22 -10.04 2.55 -1.77
CA ASP A 22 -11.29 3.31 -1.96
C ASP A 22 -12.29 3.19 -0.80
N GLY A 23 -11.90 2.55 0.29
CA GLY A 23 -12.75 2.27 1.46
C GLY A 23 -13.77 1.15 1.26
N LYS A 24 -13.78 0.49 0.09
CA LYS A 24 -14.67 -0.65 -0.22
C LYS A 24 -13.87 -1.92 -0.51
N THR A 25 -12.72 -1.76 -1.13
CA THR A 25 -11.82 -2.87 -1.49
C THR A 25 -11.04 -3.29 -0.25
N SER A 26 -11.17 -4.57 0.13
CA SER A 26 -10.41 -5.12 1.25
C SER A 26 -8.93 -5.26 0.90
N VAL A 27 -8.03 -5.09 1.88
CA VAL A 27 -6.57 -5.28 1.69
C VAL A 27 -6.24 -6.64 1.06
N ARG A 28 -6.95 -7.71 1.47
CA ARG A 28 -6.79 -9.05 0.89
C ARG A 28 -7.11 -9.09 -0.61
N ALA A 29 -8.13 -8.36 -1.06
CA ALA A 29 -8.48 -8.28 -2.48
C ALA A 29 -7.43 -7.51 -3.28
N ILE A 30 -6.80 -6.49 -2.67
CA ILE A 30 -5.67 -5.75 -3.26
C ILE A 30 -4.47 -6.68 -3.43
N ILE A 31 -4.12 -7.45 -2.39
CA ILE A 31 -3.02 -8.43 -2.41
C ILE A 31 -3.24 -9.47 -3.51
N ALA A 32 -4.43 -10.09 -3.56
CA ALA A 32 -4.74 -11.10 -4.58
C ALA A 32 -4.67 -10.54 -6.02
N ALA A 33 -5.13 -9.29 -6.22
CA ALA A 33 -5.04 -8.64 -7.52
C ALA A 33 -3.59 -8.36 -7.94
N LEU A 34 -2.75 -7.90 -7.00
CA LEU A 34 -1.32 -7.64 -7.24
C LEU A 34 -0.54 -8.93 -7.46
N ALA A 35 -0.79 -9.98 -6.69
CA ALA A 35 -0.15 -11.29 -6.88
C ALA A 35 -0.42 -11.84 -8.28
N LEU A 36 -1.65 -11.69 -8.78
CA LEU A 36 -2.00 -12.08 -10.15
C LEU A 36 -1.36 -11.18 -11.21
N GLU A 37 -1.32 -9.86 -10.98
CA GLU A 37 -0.78 -8.86 -11.91
C GLU A 37 0.74 -8.98 -12.09
N PHE A 38 1.45 -9.34 -11.01
CA PHE A 38 2.90 -9.44 -10.96
C PHE A 38 3.44 -10.88 -11.02
N ASP A 39 2.55 -11.89 -11.15
CA ASP A 39 2.89 -13.32 -11.16
C ASP A 39 3.79 -13.72 -9.96
N ALA A 40 3.41 -13.23 -8.78
CA ALA A 40 4.15 -13.36 -7.53
C ALA A 40 3.34 -14.12 -6.47
N GLU A 41 4.02 -14.64 -5.45
CA GLU A 41 3.33 -15.32 -4.34
C GLU A 41 2.54 -14.32 -3.50
N GLU A 42 1.31 -14.70 -3.10
CA GLU A 42 0.45 -13.83 -2.28
C GLU A 42 1.13 -13.44 -0.96
N GLU A 43 1.95 -14.31 -0.39
CA GLU A 43 2.66 -14.06 0.87
C GLU A 43 3.70 -12.95 0.69
N GLU A 44 4.51 -12.99 -0.38
CA GLU A 44 5.48 -11.95 -0.73
C GLU A 44 4.81 -10.59 -0.96
N ILE A 45 3.71 -10.57 -1.72
CA ILE A 45 2.94 -9.35 -1.97
C ILE A 45 2.27 -8.84 -0.68
N SER A 46 1.81 -9.73 0.19
CA SER A 46 1.14 -9.34 1.43
C SER A 46 2.08 -8.60 2.38
N GLU A 47 3.32 -9.06 2.51
CA GLU A 47 4.32 -8.41 3.36
C GLU A 47 4.62 -6.98 2.88
N ASP A 48 4.82 -6.80 1.57
CA ASP A 48 5.11 -5.48 0.98
C ASP A 48 3.91 -4.53 1.09
N VAL A 49 2.70 -5.00 0.76
CA VAL A 49 1.47 -4.20 0.83
C VAL A 49 1.18 -3.77 2.27
N ILE A 50 1.34 -4.67 3.25
CA ILE A 50 1.11 -4.35 4.67
C ILE A 50 2.15 -3.35 5.17
N ALA A 51 3.44 -3.57 4.86
CA ALA A 51 4.51 -2.65 5.26
C ALA A 51 4.28 -1.24 4.66
N PHE A 52 3.90 -1.17 3.39
CA PHE A 52 3.58 0.07 2.71
C PHE A 52 2.39 0.78 3.36
N LEU A 53 1.25 0.10 3.56
CA LEU A 53 0.07 0.71 4.17
C LEU A 53 0.34 1.17 5.62
N GLN A 54 1.15 0.43 6.37
CA GLN A 54 1.56 0.79 7.72
C GLN A 54 2.44 2.04 7.72
N GLU A 55 3.43 2.12 6.83
CA GLU A 55 4.27 3.31 6.68
C GLU A 55 3.45 4.55 6.30
N TRP A 56 2.47 4.39 5.42
CA TRP A 56 1.57 5.49 5.02
C TRP A 56 0.64 5.94 6.14
N ALA A 57 0.15 5.01 6.96
CA ALA A 57 -0.64 5.32 8.15
C ALA A 57 0.19 6.03 9.23
N ASP A 58 1.42 5.57 9.46
CA ASP A 58 2.35 6.16 10.44
C ASP A 58 2.76 7.59 10.06
N ASN A 59 2.80 7.90 8.76
CA ASN A 59 3.03 9.25 8.25
C ASN A 59 1.77 10.14 8.22
N LEU A 60 0.64 9.70 8.81
CA LEU A 60 -0.66 10.41 8.86
C LEU A 60 -1.28 10.71 7.47
N LEU A 61 -0.91 9.96 6.43
CA LEU A 61 -1.42 10.14 5.07
C LEU A 61 -2.65 9.28 4.76
N LEU A 62 -2.98 8.31 5.63
CA LEU A 62 -4.16 7.45 5.54
C LEU A 62 -4.86 7.35 6.89
N ARG A 63 -6.20 7.30 6.89
CA ARG A 63 -7.01 7.05 8.08
C ARG A 63 -7.84 5.80 7.87
N PHE A 64 -7.59 4.76 8.67
CA PHE A 64 -8.49 3.62 8.75
C PHE A 64 -9.74 4.05 9.52
N SER A 65 -10.90 3.89 8.89
CA SER A 65 -12.23 4.07 9.47
C SER A 65 -12.77 2.77 10.01
#